data_AF-A0A2R7K8B7-F1
#
_entry.id   AF-A0A2R7K8B7-F1
#
_cell.length_a   1.000
_cell.length_b   1.000
_cell.length_c   1.000
_cell.angle_alpha   90.00
_cell.angle_beta   90.00
_cell.angle_gamma   90.00
#
_symmetry.space_group_name_H-M   'P 1'
#
loop_
_entity.id
_entity.type
_entity.pdbx_description
1 polymer ?
#
loop_
_entity_poly.entity_id
_entity_poly.type
_entity_poly.pdbx_seq_one_letter_code
_entity_poly.pdbx_strand_id
1 'polypeptide(L)' 'MKKLIVLFSFILGIAVSTNAQTKPAEFKFDKESYDFGKIPLGKPVSVEFKFTNVGETPLILTDVQTTCGCT' A
#
# COMPACT_ATOMS: atom_id res chain seq x y z
N MET A 1 -38.66 28.10 20.00
CA MET A 1 -38.46 27.82 18.55
C MET A 1 -37.08 28.21 18.02
N LYS A 2 -36.40 29.26 18.52
CA LYS A 2 -35.03 29.61 18.09
C LYS A 2 -33.96 28.59 18.57
N LYS A 3 -34.12 28.06 19.80
CA LYS A 3 -33.20 27.06 20.38
C LYS A 3 -33.22 25.70 19.67
N LEU A 4 -34.36 25.29 19.11
CA LEU A 4 -34.47 24.05 18.34
C LEU A 4 -33.76 24.15 16.97
N ILE A 5 -33.85 25.32 16.32
CA ILE A 5 -33.19 25.57 15.04
C ILE A 5 -31.67 25.54 15.20
N VAL A 6 -31.14 26.18 16.26
CA VAL A 6 -29.70 26.18 16.57
C VAL A 6 -29.17 24.77 16.90
N LEU A 7 -29.96 23.96 17.61
CA LEU A 7 -29.58 22.59 17.95
C LEU A 7 -29.55 21.67 16.70
N PHE A 8 -30.49 21.87 15.77
CA PHE A 8 -30.55 21.13 14.52
C PHE A 8 -29.40 21.51 13.57
N SER A 9 -29.01 22.79 13.52
CA SER A 9 -27.84 23.25 12.76
C SER A 9 -26.52 22.71 13.31
N PHE A 10 -26.42 22.47 14.62
CA PHE A 10 -25.22 21.90 15.24
C PHE A 10 -25.04 20.41 14.93
N ILE A 11 -26.14 19.64 14.88
CA ILE A 11 -26.14 18.22 14.52
C ILE A 11 -25.79 18.02 13.03
N LEU A 12 -26.28 18.92 12.16
CA LEU A 12 -25.95 18.87 10.73
C LEU A 12 -24.47 19.19 10.46
N GLY A 13 -23.83 20.05 11.26
CA GLY A 13 -22.41 20.40 11.12
C GLY A 13 -21.44 19.25 11.44
N ILE A 14 -21.83 18.31 12.31
CA ILE A 14 -20.99 17.16 12.69
C ILE A 14 -21.09 16.02 11.64
N ALA A 15 -22.17 15.95 10.89
CA ALA A 15 -22.38 14.92 9.86
C ALA A 15 -21.53 15.11 8.58
N VAL A 16 -20.90 16.30 8.39
CA VAL A 16 -20.10 16.63 7.19
C VAL A 16 -18.62 16.24 7.34
N SER A 17 -18.21 15.68 8.48
CA SER A 17 -16.84 15.24 8.70
C SER A 17 -16.59 13.82 8.14
N THR A 18 -16.86 13.59 6.85
CA THR A 18 -16.46 12.34 6.20
C THR A 18 -15.03 12.50 5.66
N ASN A 19 -14.13 11.67 6.18
CA ASN A 19 -12.69 11.67 5.98
C ASN A 19 -12.25 11.72 4.50
N ALA A 20 -11.62 12.82 4.09
CA ALA A 20 -10.86 12.94 2.84
C ALA A 20 -9.37 12.59 3.05
N GLN A 21 -9.08 11.46 3.69
CA GLN A 21 -7.68 11.02 3.86
C GLN A 21 -7.25 10.25 2.61
N THR A 22 -6.35 10.84 1.84
CA THR A 22 -5.67 10.16 0.72
C THR A 22 -4.91 8.96 1.24
N LYS A 23 -5.13 7.78 0.64
CA LYS A 23 -4.37 6.58 1.01
C LYS A 23 -2.88 6.78 0.69
N PRO A 24 -1.97 6.59 1.65
CA PRO A 24 -0.54 6.68 1.37
C PRO A 24 -0.11 5.62 0.35
N ALA A 25 1.08 5.78 -0.23
CA ALA A 25 1.66 4.79 -1.13
C ALA A 25 1.76 3.44 -0.42
N GLU A 26 1.31 2.39 -1.09
CA GLU A 26 1.22 1.06 -0.50
C GLU A 26 1.63 0.02 -1.54
N PHE A 27 2.57 -0.84 -1.15
CA PHE A 27 3.02 -1.97 -1.97
C PHE A 27 2.12 -3.18 -1.77
N LYS A 28 1.72 -3.82 -2.86
CA LYS A 28 1.14 -5.15 -2.83
C LYS A 28 1.87 -6.06 -3.80
N PHE A 29 2.56 -7.07 -3.28
CA PHE A 29 3.22 -8.10 -4.09
C PHE A 29 2.22 -9.17 -4.52
N ASP A 30 2.38 -9.66 -5.75
CA ASP A 30 1.62 -10.83 -6.24
C ASP A 30 2.08 -12.11 -5.55
N LYS A 31 3.38 -12.19 -5.27
CA LYS A 31 4.04 -13.24 -4.49
C LYS A 31 5.17 -12.63 -3.69
N GLU A 32 5.31 -13.05 -2.44
CA GLU A 32 6.38 -12.56 -1.55
C GLU A 32 7.57 -13.53 -1.49
N SER A 33 7.37 -14.77 -1.93
CA SER A 33 8.41 -15.80 -1.92
C SER A 33 8.34 -16.68 -3.16
N TYR A 34 9.48 -17.27 -3.48
CA TYR A 34 9.62 -18.27 -4.53
C TYR A 34 10.62 -19.32 -4.08
N ASP A 35 10.20 -20.59 -4.10
CA ASP A 35 11.09 -21.72 -3.85
C ASP A 35 11.57 -22.29 -5.19
N PHE A 36 12.87 -22.18 -5.44
CA PHE A 36 13.50 -22.73 -6.64
C PHE A 36 13.62 -24.26 -6.60
N GLY A 37 13.46 -24.88 -5.43
CA GLY A 37 13.66 -26.31 -5.24
C GLY A 37 15.08 -26.75 -5.55
N LYS A 38 15.23 -27.82 -6.34
CA LYS A 38 16.53 -28.35 -6.74
C LYS A 38 17.01 -27.66 -8.02
N ILE A 39 18.06 -26.86 -7.90
CA ILE A 39 18.71 -26.22 -9.05
C ILE A 39 20.03 -26.92 -9.40
N PRO A 40 20.32 -27.16 -10.70
CA PRO A 40 21.61 -27.69 -11.13
C PRO A 40 22.75 -26.72 -10.82
N LEU A 41 23.90 -27.24 -10.39
CA LEU A 41 25.10 -26.45 -10.16
C LEU A 41 25.54 -25.74 -11.45
N GLY A 42 25.89 -24.45 -11.34
CA GLY A 42 26.39 -23.66 -12.45
C GLY A 42 25.33 -23.22 -13.46
N LYS A 43 24.03 -23.47 -13.21
CA LYS A 43 22.95 -22.91 -14.01
C LYS A 43 22.28 -21.73 -13.29
N PRO A 44 22.34 -20.52 -13.84
CA PRO A 44 21.60 -19.39 -13.28
C PRO A 44 20.10 -19.65 -13.43
N VAL A 45 19.35 -19.25 -12.40
CA VAL A 45 17.89 -19.25 -12.39
C VAL A 45 17.42 -17.86 -12.00
N SER A 46 16.24 -17.46 -12.45
CA SER A 46 15.68 -16.14 -12.18
C SER A 46 14.19 -16.27 -11.90
N VAL A 47 13.69 -15.36 -11.07
CA VAL A 47 12.26 -15.20 -10.79
C VAL A 47 11.93 -13.72 -10.89
N GLU A 48 10.77 -13.42 -11.47
CA GLU A 48 10.23 -12.07 -11.54
C GLU A 48 9.19 -11.89 -10.44
N PHE A 49 9.38 -10.87 -9.60
CA PHE A 49 8.39 -10.46 -8.60
C PHE A 49 7.65 -9.23 -9.12
N LYS A 50 6.32 -9.35 -9.20
CA LYS A 50 5.43 -8.26 -9.56
C LYS A 50 4.82 -7.66 -8.32
N PHE A 51 4.70 -6.35 -8.32
CA PHE A 51 3.97 -5.60 -7.31
C PHE A 51 3.14 -4.50 -7.96
N THR A 52 2.11 -4.08 -7.25
CA THR A 52 1.23 -2.98 -7.65
C THR A 52 1.18 -1.94 -6.55
N ASN A 53 1.22 -0.66 -6.90
CA ASN A 53 0.90 0.42 -5.97
C ASN A 53 -0.62 0.45 -5.76
N VAL A 54 -1.08 0.09 -4.57
CA VAL A 54 -2.50 0.10 -4.19
C VAL A 54 -2.90 1.35 -3.40
N GLY A 55 -1.95 2.26 -3.20
CA GLY A 55 -2.16 3.58 -2.62
C GLY A 55 -2.65 4.62 -3.61
N GLU A 56 -2.96 5.80 -3.10
CA GLU A 56 -3.45 6.94 -3.91
C GLU A 56 -2.35 7.99 -4.16
N THR A 57 -1.17 7.83 -3.53
CA THR A 57 0.01 8.66 -3.79
C THR A 57 1.07 7.90 -4.60
N PRO A 58 1.96 8.62 -5.33
CA PRO A 58 3.06 8.00 -6.07
C PRO A 58 3.96 7.15 -5.18
N LEU A 59 4.41 6.03 -5.72
CA LEU A 59 5.29 5.10 -5.05
C LEU A 59 6.71 5.28 -5.58
N ILE A 60 7.63 5.68 -4.69
CA ILE A 60 9.03 5.98 -5.02
C ILE A 60 9.91 4.88 -4.43
N LEU A 61 10.63 4.17 -5.29
CA LEU A 61 11.64 3.20 -4.90
C LEU A 61 12.95 3.91 -4.63
N THR A 62 13.38 3.94 -3.36
CA THR A 62 14.63 4.62 -2.96
C THR A 62 15.82 3.68 -2.84
N ASP A 63 15.57 2.42 -2.48
CA ASP A 63 16.61 1.42 -2.26
C ASP A 63 16.05 0.00 -2.47
N VAL A 64 16.91 -0.92 -2.91
CA VAL A 64 16.58 -2.34 -3.11
C VAL A 64 17.74 -3.16 -2.57
N GLN A 65 17.51 -3.86 -1.45
CA GLN A 65 18.54 -4.63 -0.75
C GLN A 65 18.31 -6.13 -0.89
N THR A 66 19.39 -6.87 -1.08
CA THR A 66 19.41 -8.33 -0.99
C THR A 66 20.03 -8.74 0.35
N THR A 67 19.42 -9.72 1.02
CA THR A 67 19.93 -10.24 2.30
C THR A 67 21.16 -11.13 2.12
N CYS A 68 21.24 -11.85 0.99
CA CYS A 68 22.43 -12.54 0.52
C CYS A 68 22.87 -11.93 -0.81
N GLY A 69 24.05 -11.30 -0.83
CA GLY A 69 24.63 -10.68 -2.03
C GLY A 69 25.18 -11.69 -3.03
N CYS A 70 24.50 -12.81 -3.26
CA CYS A 70 24.94 -13.88 -4.17
C CYS A 70 24.58 -13.61 -5.64
N THR A 71 24.41 -12.34 -6.02
CA THR A 71 24.23 -11.88 -7.42
C THR A 71 25.55 -11.85 -8.17
#